data_AF-A0A950SYZ0-F1
#
_entry.id   AF-A0A950SYZ0-F1
#
_cell.length_a   1.000
_cell.length_b   1.000
_cell.length_c   1.000
_cell.angle_alpha   90.00
_cell.angle_beta   90.00
_cell.angle_gamma   90.00
#
_symmetry.space_group_name_H-M   'P 1'
#
loop_
_entity.id
_entity.type
_entity.pdbx_description
1 polymer ?
#
loop_
_entity_poly.entity_id
_entity_poly.type
_entity_poly.pdbx_seq_one_letter_code
_entity_poly.pdbx_strand_id
1 'polypeptide(L)'
;MSFATELAERGIDTVTFNFLYIEQGRRVPDRTPGLESCWRAVTETVRERMTGAERLAIGGKSMGGRIASQVAAAGGAGELAGLVFLGYPLHPPGRPDRLRAAHLPAVKAPMLFVQGSRDPFGTPAELKPIVAELDPPAELYVLEGGDHSFKVPKNAPLAQADVFRAVQDRIETWLRSIVQR
;
A
#
# COMPACT_ATOMS: atom_id res chain seq x y z
N MET A 1 2.59 -7.29 18.64
CA MET A 1 2.24 -5.89 18.33
C MET A 1 1.65 -5.83 16.94
N SER A 2 0.90 -4.77 16.62
CA SER A 2 0.30 -4.62 15.27
C SER A 2 1.35 -4.09 14.28
N PHE A 3 1.13 -4.29 12.97
CA PHE A 3 2.02 -3.74 11.94
C PHE A 3 2.17 -2.22 12.03
N ALA A 4 1.09 -1.51 12.39
CA ALA A 4 1.09 -0.06 12.57
C ALA A 4 1.85 0.38 13.81
N THR A 5 1.75 -0.37 14.91
CA THR A 5 2.49 -0.09 16.15
C THR A 5 4.00 -0.12 15.90
N GLU A 6 4.48 -1.10 15.13
CA GLU A 6 5.90 -1.24 14.78
C GLU A 6 6.42 -0.08 13.90
N LEU A 7 5.58 0.48 13.02
CA LEU A 7 5.94 1.70 12.27
C LEU A 7 5.99 2.93 13.20
N ALA A 8 5.05 3.04 14.14
CA ALA A 8 5.06 4.11 15.14
C ALA A 8 6.29 4.05 16.06
N GLU A 9 6.74 2.85 16.45
CA GLU A 9 7.98 2.65 17.21
C GLU A 9 9.23 3.08 16.44
N ARG A 10 9.17 3.15 15.11
CA ARG A 10 10.21 3.72 14.23
C ARG A 10 10.08 5.24 14.05
N GLY A 11 9.18 5.88 14.79
CA GLY A 11 8.95 7.32 14.72
C GLY A 11 8.16 7.76 13.48
N ILE A 12 7.30 6.88 12.94
CA ILE A 12 6.40 7.20 11.83
C ILE A 12 4.97 7.26 12.37
N ASP A 13 4.41 8.46 12.43
CA ASP A 13 3.00 8.64 12.79
C ASP A 13 2.10 7.83 11.85
N THR A 14 1.41 6.84 12.41
CA THR A 14 0.65 5.86 11.63
C THR A 14 -0.82 5.90 12.02
N VAL A 15 -1.67 6.21 11.04
CA VAL A 15 -3.13 6.18 11.18
C VAL A 15 -3.69 4.95 10.46
N THR A 16 -4.43 4.13 11.20
CA THR A 16 -5.26 3.06 10.64
C THR A 16 -6.72 3.37 10.87
N PHE A 17 -7.58 2.96 9.94
CA PHE A 17 -9.01 3.16 10.05
C PHE A 17 -9.76 1.95 9.51
N ASN A 18 -11.01 1.82 9.93
CA ASN A 18 -11.94 0.85 9.38
C ASN A 18 -12.71 1.49 8.23
N PHE A 19 -12.88 0.74 7.13
CA PHE A 19 -13.91 1.09 6.16
C PHE A 19 -15.30 0.94 6.77
N LEU A 20 -16.28 1.67 6.23
CA LEU A 20 -17.64 1.69 6.77
C LEU A 20 -18.29 0.30 6.88
N TYR A 21 -18.08 -0.59 5.90
CA TYR A 21 -18.57 -1.97 6.01
C TYR A 21 -18.02 -2.72 7.25
N ILE A 22 -16.79 -2.45 7.67
CA ILE A 22 -16.19 -3.08 8.88
C ILE A 22 -16.84 -2.51 10.14
N GLU A 23 -17.01 -1.19 10.21
CA GLU A 23 -17.74 -0.52 11.31
C GLU A 23 -19.18 -1.05 11.45
N GLN A 24 -19.80 -1.41 10.32
CA GLN A 24 -21.13 -2.02 10.27
C GLN A 24 -21.15 -3.54 10.53
N GLY A 25 -19.99 -4.16 10.85
CA GLY A 25 -19.88 -5.61 11.06
C GLY A 25 -20.12 -6.46 9.81
N ARG A 26 -20.11 -5.86 8.61
CA ARG A 26 -20.32 -6.56 7.35
C ARG A 26 -19.02 -7.22 6.88
N ARG A 27 -19.16 -8.35 6.16
CA ARG A 27 -18.01 -9.06 5.57
C ARG A 27 -17.69 -8.62 4.15
N VAL A 28 -18.70 -8.16 3.42
CA VAL A 28 -18.58 -7.77 2.02
C VAL A 28 -18.18 -6.29 1.96
N PRO A 29 -17.06 -5.94 1.31
CA PRO A 29 -16.66 -4.55 1.13
C PRO A 29 -17.73 -3.72 0.45
N ASP A 30 -17.77 -2.43 0.77
CA ASP A 30 -18.57 -1.48 0.02
C ASP A 30 -18.10 -1.40 -1.44
N ARG A 31 -18.96 -0.89 -2.31
CA ARG A 31 -18.58 -0.60 -3.70
C ARG A 31 -17.49 0.48 -3.70
N THR A 32 -16.69 0.51 -4.76
CA THR A 32 -15.55 1.43 -4.92
C THR A 32 -15.85 2.87 -4.48
N PRO A 33 -16.97 3.52 -4.87
CA PRO A 33 -17.25 4.89 -4.43
C PRO A 33 -17.31 5.07 -2.92
N GLY A 34 -17.87 4.09 -2.18
CA GLY A 34 -17.93 4.16 -0.72
C GLY A 34 -16.55 4.00 -0.07
N LEU A 35 -15.72 3.11 -0.61
CA LEU A 35 -14.34 2.94 -0.14
C LEU A 35 -13.48 4.18 -0.43
N GLU A 36 -13.66 4.78 -1.61
CA GLU A 36 -12.98 6.03 -1.96
C GLU A 36 -13.42 7.20 -1.08
N SER A 37 -14.72 7.37 -0.83
CA SER A 37 -15.22 8.40 0.08
C SER A 37 -14.66 8.25 1.49
N CYS A 38 -14.55 7.03 1.99
CA CYS A 38 -13.91 6.76 3.28
C CYS A 38 -12.44 7.21 3.30
N TRP A 39 -11.68 6.89 2.26
CA TRP A 39 -10.29 7.36 2.12
C TRP A 39 -10.17 8.88 2.09
N ARG A 40 -11.05 9.58 1.34
CA ARG A 40 -11.07 11.04 1.28
C ARG A 40 -11.33 11.65 2.66
N ALA A 41 -12.37 11.18 3.36
CA ALA A 41 -12.73 11.66 4.69
C ALA A 41 -11.62 11.45 5.73
N VAL A 42 -10.95 10.29 5.70
CA VAL A 42 -9.81 10.02 6.59
C VAL A 42 -8.63 10.93 6.26
N THR A 43 -8.32 11.11 4.97
CA THR A 43 -7.22 11.98 4.54
C THR A 43 -7.45 13.43 4.95
N GLU A 44 -8.68 13.94 4.78
CA GLU A 44 -9.10 15.26 5.25
C GLU A 44 -8.93 15.38 6.77
N THR A 45 -9.44 14.41 7.53
CA THR A 45 -9.32 14.41 9.00
C THR A 45 -7.86 14.39 9.47
N VAL A 46 -7.00 13.61 8.81
CA VAL A 46 -5.56 13.57 9.13
C VAL A 46 -4.91 14.92 8.87
N ARG A 47 -5.22 15.57 7.74
CA ARG A 47 -4.69 16.90 7.41
C ARG A 47 -5.14 17.98 8.39
N GLU A 48 -6.37 17.90 8.88
CA GLU A 48 -6.90 18.86 9.85
C GLU A 48 -6.32 18.68 11.26
N ARG A 49 -6.05 17.43 11.66
CA ARG A 49 -5.77 17.10 13.07
C ARG A 49 -4.30 16.82 13.38
N MET A 50 -3.50 16.50 12.38
CA MET A 50 -2.11 16.10 12.58
C MET A 50 -1.14 17.16 12.05
N THR A 51 -0.13 17.47 12.85
CA THR A 51 1.04 18.22 12.39
C THR A 51 1.86 17.35 11.45
N GLY A 52 2.49 17.94 10.44
CA GLY A 52 3.33 17.17 9.51
C GLY A 52 2.57 16.53 8.34
N ALA A 53 1.28 16.83 8.17
CA ALA A 53 0.44 16.26 7.12
C ALA A 53 0.86 16.67 5.69
N GLU A 54 1.75 17.65 5.53
CA GLU A 54 2.44 17.95 4.26
C GLU A 54 3.33 16.78 3.79
N ARG A 55 3.73 15.89 4.71
CA ARG A 55 4.53 14.68 4.45
C ARG A 55 3.69 13.41 4.39
N LEU A 56 2.38 13.54 4.20
CA LEU A 56 1.45 12.42 4.25
C LEU A 56 1.71 11.42 3.11
N ALA A 57 1.99 10.18 3.49
CA ALA A 57 1.92 9.03 2.60
C ALA A 57 0.66 8.20 2.90
N ILE A 58 0.04 7.63 1.86
CA ILE A 58 -1.14 6.77 2.01
C ILE A 58 -0.90 5.38 1.42
N GLY A 59 -1.79 4.43 1.68
CA GLY A 59 -1.68 3.10 1.09
C GLY A 59 -2.24 2.02 1.96
N GLY A 60 -1.65 0.83 1.88
CA GLY A 60 -2.00 -0.30 2.73
C GLY A 60 -2.09 -1.62 1.99
N LYS A 61 -2.75 -2.58 2.64
CA LYS A 61 -2.80 -3.97 2.20
C LYS A 61 -3.87 -4.22 1.16
N SER A 62 -3.49 -4.84 0.04
CA SER A 62 -4.41 -5.41 -0.95
C SER A 62 -5.43 -4.36 -1.45
N MET A 63 -6.73 -4.60 -1.22
CA MET A 63 -7.80 -3.67 -1.53
C MET A 63 -7.56 -2.27 -0.98
N GLY A 64 -7.10 -2.12 0.26
CA GLY A 64 -6.86 -0.81 0.87
C GLY A 64 -5.87 0.04 0.06
N GLY A 65 -4.74 -0.57 -0.33
CA GLY A 65 -3.73 0.07 -1.19
C GLY A 65 -4.25 0.36 -2.60
N ARG A 66 -5.03 -0.55 -3.19
CA ARG A 66 -5.66 -0.30 -4.50
C ARG A 66 -6.59 0.90 -4.45
N ILE A 67 -7.50 0.99 -3.47
CA ILE A 67 -8.40 2.15 -3.36
C ILE A 67 -7.61 3.43 -3.08
N ALA A 68 -6.59 3.39 -2.22
CA ALA A 68 -5.72 4.54 -1.97
C ALA A 68 -5.11 5.09 -3.28
N SER A 69 -4.59 4.22 -4.15
CA SER A 69 -4.04 4.62 -5.44
C SER A 69 -5.08 5.21 -6.39
N GLN A 70 -6.34 4.75 -6.35
CA GLN A 70 -7.43 5.30 -7.15
C GLN A 70 -7.81 6.72 -6.68
N VAL A 71 -7.87 6.93 -5.36
CA VAL A 71 -8.13 8.26 -4.78
C VAL A 71 -7.00 9.23 -5.13
N ALA A 72 -5.73 8.80 -5.01
CA ALA A 72 -4.58 9.60 -5.37
C ALA A 72 -4.57 9.98 -6.86
N ALA A 73 -4.83 9.01 -7.76
CA ALA A 73 -4.91 9.25 -9.20
C ALA A 73 -6.00 10.25 -9.58
N ALA A 74 -7.10 10.28 -8.82
CA ALA A 74 -8.20 11.23 -9.01
C ALA A 74 -7.97 12.60 -8.34
N GLY A 75 -6.79 12.85 -7.75
CA GLY A 75 -6.49 14.07 -7.00
C GLY A 75 -7.25 14.22 -5.68
N GLY A 76 -7.93 13.16 -5.22
CA GLY A 76 -8.84 13.19 -4.08
C GLY A 76 -8.18 13.21 -2.71
N ALA A 77 -6.86 13.10 -2.64
CA ALA A 77 -6.10 13.05 -1.38
C ALA A 77 -5.22 14.29 -1.14
N GLY A 78 -5.28 15.29 -2.03
CA GLY A 78 -4.33 16.41 -2.05
C GLY A 78 -2.92 15.96 -2.41
N GLU A 79 -1.91 16.80 -2.13
CA GLU A 79 -0.50 16.48 -2.38
C GLU A 79 0.00 15.40 -1.41
N LEU A 80 0.55 14.32 -1.94
CA LEU A 80 1.04 13.18 -1.16
C LEU A 80 2.55 13.09 -1.27
N ALA A 81 3.21 12.79 -0.16
CA ALA A 81 4.64 12.49 -0.15
C ALA A 81 4.94 11.15 -0.85
N GLY A 82 4.00 10.19 -0.78
CA GLY A 82 4.15 8.90 -1.45
C GLY A 82 2.98 7.93 -1.21
N LEU A 83 3.03 6.78 -1.87
CA LEU A 83 2.12 5.67 -1.62
C LEU A 83 2.87 4.37 -1.32
N VAL A 84 2.36 3.60 -0.35
CA VAL A 84 2.92 2.28 0.03
C VAL A 84 1.89 1.17 -0.17
N PHE A 85 2.21 0.19 -1.01
CA PHE A 85 1.32 -0.94 -1.30
C PHE A 85 1.87 -2.23 -0.71
N LEU A 86 1.07 -2.89 0.12
CA LEU A 86 1.41 -4.20 0.68
C LEU A 86 0.63 -5.28 -0.10
N GLY A 87 1.30 -6.02 -0.97
CA GLY A 87 0.71 -7.00 -1.88
C GLY A 87 -0.38 -6.36 -2.74
N TYR A 88 0.02 -5.59 -3.76
CA TYR A 88 -0.93 -4.89 -4.64
C TYR A 88 -1.71 -5.91 -5.48
N PRO A 89 -3.05 -5.87 -5.50
CA PRO A 89 -3.83 -6.87 -6.19
C PRO A 89 -3.98 -6.50 -7.67
N LEU A 90 -2.90 -6.69 -8.44
CA LEU A 90 -2.80 -6.32 -9.87
C LEU A 90 -3.96 -6.90 -10.69
N HIS A 91 -4.38 -8.12 -10.40
CA HIS A 91 -5.55 -8.75 -10.99
C HIS A 91 -6.20 -9.74 -9.99
N PRO A 92 -7.44 -10.22 -10.22
CA PRO A 92 -7.98 -11.35 -9.47
C PRO A 92 -7.18 -12.64 -9.75
N PRO A 93 -7.09 -13.58 -8.79
CA PRO A 93 -6.42 -14.87 -9.02
C PRO A 93 -7.04 -15.61 -10.21
N GLY A 94 -6.17 -16.10 -11.11
CA GLY A 94 -6.60 -16.80 -12.32
C GLY A 94 -7.32 -15.92 -13.36
N ARG A 95 -7.10 -14.59 -13.32
CA ARG A 95 -7.62 -13.61 -14.29
C ARG A 95 -6.57 -12.54 -14.65
N PRO A 96 -5.37 -12.91 -15.15
CA PRO A 96 -4.30 -11.96 -15.47
C PRO A 96 -4.67 -10.94 -16.56
N ASP A 97 -5.71 -11.22 -17.35
CA ASP A 97 -6.31 -10.32 -18.33
C ASP A 97 -7.04 -9.11 -17.71
N ARG A 98 -7.38 -9.16 -16.41
CA ARG A 98 -8.17 -8.13 -15.71
C ARG A 98 -7.30 -7.25 -14.83
N LEU A 99 -6.40 -6.51 -15.47
CA LEU A 99 -5.48 -5.61 -14.79
C LEU A 99 -6.20 -4.46 -14.07
N ARG A 100 -5.71 -4.12 -12.89
CA ARG A 100 -6.21 -3.06 -12.01
C ARG A 100 -5.17 -1.94 -11.87
N ALA A 101 -4.41 -1.67 -12.91
CA ALA A 101 -3.27 -0.74 -12.90
C ALA A 101 -3.47 0.53 -13.77
N ALA A 102 -4.56 0.61 -14.56
CA ALA A 102 -4.74 1.65 -15.56
C ALA A 102 -4.69 3.10 -15.01
N HIS A 103 -5.02 3.30 -13.73
CA HIS A 103 -4.98 4.61 -13.08
C HIS A 103 -3.61 4.97 -12.49
N LEU A 104 -2.68 4.01 -12.35
CA LEU A 104 -1.39 4.25 -11.69
C LEU A 104 -0.57 5.37 -12.36
N PRO A 105 -0.53 5.53 -13.70
CA PRO A 105 0.20 6.64 -14.34
C PRO A 105 -0.34 8.05 -14.00
N ALA A 106 -1.57 8.16 -13.47
CA ALA A 106 -2.13 9.44 -13.05
C ALA A 106 -1.72 9.83 -11.62
N VAL A 107 -1.12 8.91 -10.84
CA VAL A 107 -0.61 9.20 -9.49
C VAL A 107 0.66 10.06 -9.60
N LYS A 108 0.66 11.23 -8.95
CA LYS A 108 1.75 12.21 -9.03
C LYS A 108 2.78 12.13 -7.91
N ALA A 109 2.68 11.10 -7.06
CA ALA A 109 3.57 10.87 -5.93
C ALA A 109 4.37 9.57 -6.12
N PRO A 110 5.60 9.47 -5.56
CA PRO A 110 6.37 8.23 -5.57
C PRO A 110 5.59 7.06 -4.99
N MET A 111 5.83 5.85 -5.51
CA MET A 111 5.12 4.65 -5.08
C MET A 111 6.10 3.53 -4.69
N LEU A 112 5.86 2.88 -3.55
CA LEU A 112 6.55 1.66 -3.14
C LEU A 112 5.59 0.48 -3.19
N PHE A 113 5.91 -0.52 -4.01
CA PHE A 113 5.25 -1.81 -4.08
C PHE A 113 6.05 -2.82 -3.26
N VAL A 114 5.46 -3.35 -2.18
CA VAL A 114 5.99 -4.51 -1.45
C VAL A 114 5.21 -5.75 -1.88
N GLN A 115 5.88 -6.67 -2.56
CA GLN A 115 5.21 -7.79 -3.23
C GLN A 115 5.81 -9.13 -2.86
N GLY A 116 4.96 -10.09 -2.50
CA GLY A 116 5.38 -11.49 -2.36
C GLY A 116 5.69 -12.10 -3.72
N SER A 117 6.82 -12.80 -3.85
CA SER A 117 7.21 -13.51 -5.08
C SER A 117 6.19 -14.55 -5.57
N ARG A 118 5.33 -15.06 -4.67
CA ARG A 118 4.30 -16.07 -4.96
C ARG A 118 2.88 -15.51 -4.85
N ASP A 119 2.70 -14.19 -4.92
CA ASP A 119 1.39 -13.58 -4.76
C ASP A 119 0.47 -13.92 -5.97
N PRO A 120 -0.65 -14.63 -5.76
CA PRO A 120 -1.55 -15.02 -6.84
C PRO A 120 -2.39 -13.86 -7.41
N PHE A 121 -2.33 -12.66 -6.80
CA PHE A 121 -2.99 -11.46 -7.31
C PHE A 121 -2.08 -10.62 -8.21
N GLY A 122 -0.82 -11.03 -8.40
CA GLY A 122 0.15 -10.37 -9.26
C GLY A 122 1.56 -10.68 -8.80
N THR A 123 2.36 -11.29 -9.65
CA THR A 123 3.76 -11.59 -9.34
C THR A 123 4.65 -10.36 -9.53
N PRO A 124 5.86 -10.32 -8.93
CA PRO A 124 6.84 -9.29 -9.22
C PRO A 124 7.16 -9.16 -10.71
N ALA A 125 7.17 -10.27 -11.46
CA ALA A 125 7.44 -10.27 -12.89
C ALA A 125 6.35 -9.51 -13.67
N GLU A 126 5.09 -9.63 -13.26
CA GLU A 126 3.96 -8.91 -13.86
C GLU A 126 3.93 -7.43 -13.46
N LEU A 127 4.34 -7.10 -12.24
CA LEU A 127 4.39 -5.71 -11.75
C LEU A 127 5.58 -4.93 -12.33
N LYS A 128 6.73 -5.58 -12.54
CA LYS A 128 7.96 -4.92 -13.01
C LYS A 128 7.79 -4.06 -14.27
N PRO A 129 7.16 -4.52 -15.37
CA PRO A 129 6.97 -3.67 -16.55
C PRO A 129 6.09 -2.46 -16.26
N ILE A 130 5.03 -2.62 -15.46
CA ILE A 130 4.14 -1.52 -15.07
C ILE A 130 4.92 -0.49 -14.24
N VAL A 131 5.64 -0.94 -13.22
CA VAL A 131 6.43 -0.08 -12.32
C VAL A 131 7.49 0.72 -13.08
N ALA A 132 8.11 0.12 -14.10
CA ALA A 132 9.15 0.77 -14.90
C ALA A 132 8.63 1.93 -15.78
N GLU A 133 7.33 1.97 -16.07
CA GLU A 133 6.70 3.02 -16.90
C GLU A 133 6.11 4.18 -16.06
N LEU A 134 6.15 4.09 -14.73
CA LEU A 134 5.56 5.09 -13.84
C LEU A 134 6.49 6.30 -13.65
N ASP A 135 5.89 7.48 -13.67
CA ASP A 135 6.52 8.77 -13.37
C ASP A 135 5.69 9.52 -12.31
N PRO A 136 6.25 9.87 -11.13
CA PRO A 136 7.64 9.66 -10.71
C PRO A 136 8.03 8.18 -10.55
N PRO A 137 9.33 7.84 -10.59
CA PRO A 137 9.79 6.46 -10.50
C PRO A 137 9.22 5.72 -9.28
N ALA A 138 8.62 4.57 -9.54
CA ALA A 138 8.14 3.67 -8.51
C ALA A 138 9.18 2.59 -8.17
N GLU A 139 9.14 2.08 -6.94
CA GLU A 139 10.03 1.04 -6.45
C GLU A 139 9.27 -0.26 -6.20
N LEU A 140 9.86 -1.39 -6.58
CA LEU A 140 9.35 -2.73 -6.31
C LEU A 140 10.30 -3.46 -5.36
N TYR A 141 9.83 -3.71 -4.14
CA TYR A 141 10.50 -4.54 -3.14
C TYR A 141 9.88 -5.93 -3.11
N VAL A 142 10.69 -6.94 -3.42
CA VAL A 142 10.22 -8.33 -3.53
C VAL A 142 10.55 -9.10 -2.24
N LEU A 143 9.53 -9.77 -1.70
CA LEU A 143 9.67 -10.73 -0.62
C LEU A 143 9.76 -12.14 -1.21
N GLU A 144 10.99 -12.65 -1.29
CA GLU A 144 11.25 -14.01 -1.74
C GLU A 144 10.55 -15.05 -0.87
N GLY A 145 9.85 -16.00 -1.49
CA GLY A 145 8.98 -16.96 -0.82
C GLY A 145 7.68 -16.40 -0.21
N GLY A 146 7.46 -15.08 -0.20
CA GLY A 146 6.23 -14.48 0.34
C GLY A 146 5.00 -14.74 -0.54
N ASP A 147 3.86 -15.05 0.07
CA ASP A 147 2.54 -15.03 -0.58
C ASP A 147 1.86 -13.66 -0.47
N HIS A 148 0.57 -13.56 -0.83
CA HIS A 148 -0.20 -12.30 -0.71
C HIS A 148 -0.24 -11.73 0.70
N SER A 149 -0.15 -12.57 1.73
CA SER A 149 -0.13 -12.17 3.15
C SER A 149 1.30 -12.09 3.70
N PHE A 150 2.31 -12.16 2.83
CA PHE A 150 3.72 -12.27 3.14
C PHE A 150 4.09 -13.51 3.96
N LYS A 151 3.25 -14.55 3.92
CA LYS A 151 3.59 -15.83 4.54
C LYS A 151 4.67 -16.53 3.72
N VAL A 152 5.74 -16.92 4.40
CA VAL A 152 6.84 -17.67 3.82
C VAL A 152 6.75 -19.16 4.18
N PRO A 153 7.35 -20.08 3.40
CA PRO A 153 7.48 -21.49 3.78
C PRO A 153 8.12 -21.68 5.15
N LYS A 154 7.81 -22.77 5.84
CA LYS A 154 8.41 -23.09 7.16
C LYS A 154 9.93 -23.24 7.14
N ASN A 155 10.48 -23.64 5.99
CA ASN A 155 11.92 -23.79 5.76
C ASN A 155 12.56 -22.54 5.13
N ALA A 156 11.86 -21.41 5.14
CA ALA A 156 12.44 -20.15 4.65
C ALA A 156 13.62 -19.71 5.54
N PRO A 157 14.61 -19.00 4.98
CA PRO A 157 15.76 -18.51 5.74
C PRO A 157 15.40 -17.51 6.86
N LEU A 158 14.30 -16.77 6.70
CA LEU A 158 13.80 -15.81 7.68
C LEU A 158 12.56 -16.37 8.37
N ALA A 159 12.47 -16.18 9.69
CA ALA A 159 11.25 -16.44 10.42
C ALA A 159 10.16 -15.42 10.01
N GLN A 160 8.90 -15.81 10.15
CA GLN A 160 7.76 -14.98 9.74
C GLN A 160 7.76 -13.58 10.39
N ALA A 161 8.19 -13.47 11.65
CA ALA A 161 8.30 -12.20 12.36
C ALA A 161 9.35 -11.28 11.72
N ASP A 162 10.49 -11.85 11.31
CA ASP A 162 11.58 -11.10 10.67
C ASP A 162 11.22 -10.65 9.26
N VAL A 163 10.34 -11.38 8.56
CA VAL A 163 9.76 -10.92 7.27
C VAL A 163 8.99 -9.62 7.47
N PHE A 164 8.11 -9.53 8.47
CA PHE A 164 7.35 -8.30 8.72
C PHE A 164 8.26 -7.13 9.14
N ARG A 165 9.27 -7.40 9.97
CA ARG A 165 10.28 -6.40 10.34
C ARG A 165 11.03 -5.88 9.13
N ALA A 166 11.52 -6.76 8.25
CA ALA A 166 12.20 -6.35 7.02
C ALA A 166 11.31 -5.50 6.11
N VAL A 167 10.00 -5.79 6.06
CA VAL A 167 9.03 -4.94 5.33
C VAL A 167 8.91 -3.56 5.97
N GLN A 168 8.80 -3.48 7.31
CA GLN A 168 8.69 -2.22 8.03
C GLN A 168 9.95 -1.38 7.89
N ASP A 169 11.12 -1.99 8.01
CA ASP A 169 12.42 -1.33 7.84
C ASP A 169 12.58 -0.78 6.42
N ARG A 170 12.09 -1.53 5.42
CA ARG A 170 12.07 -1.06 4.03
C ARG A 170 11.15 0.13 3.83
N ILE A 171 9.95 0.09 4.41
CA ILE A 171 8.98 1.20 4.35
C ILE A 171 9.56 2.43 5.02
N GLU A 172 10.15 2.29 6.20
CA GLU A 172 10.81 3.39 6.91
C GLU A 172 11.90 4.03 6.05
N THR A 173 12.84 3.20 5.56
CA THR A 173 13.95 3.68 4.72
C THR A 173 13.43 4.46 3.52
N TRP A 174 12.40 3.93 2.86
CA TRP A 174 11.81 4.57 1.69
C TRP A 174 11.10 5.89 2.03
N LEU A 175 10.25 5.91 3.06
CA LEU A 175 9.54 7.12 3.50
C LEU A 175 10.53 8.23 3.90
N ARG A 176 11.62 7.90 4.60
CA ARG A 176 12.67 8.88 4.92
C ARG A 176 13.35 9.44 3.67
N SER A 177 13.55 8.61 2.64
CA SER A 177 14.22 9.02 1.40
C SER A 177 13.40 9.96 0.51
N ILE A 178 12.06 9.95 0.62
CA ILE A 178 11.17 10.80 -0.20
C ILE A 178 10.79 12.10 0.50
N VAL A 179 10.83 12.14 1.83
CA VAL A 179 10.55 13.34 2.64
C VAL A 179 11.76 14.27 2.77
N GLN A 180 12.97 13.75 2.56
CA GLN A 180 14.22 14.52 2.60
C GLN A 180 14.61 15.16 1.25
N ARG A 181 13.77 14.99 0.22
CA ARG A 181 13.94 15.63 -1.09
C ARG A 181 13.19 16.95 -1.14
#